data_AF-J3HZB5-F1
#
_entry.id   AF-J3HZB5-F1
#
_cell.length_a   1.000
_cell.length_b   1.000
_cell.length_c   1.000
_cell.angle_alpha   90.00
_cell.angle_beta   90.00
_cell.angle_gamma   90.00
#
_symmetry.space_group_name_H-M   'P 1'
#
loop_
_entity.id
_entity.type
_entity.pdbx_description
1 polymer ?
#
loop_
_entity_poly.entity_id
_entity_poly.type
_entity_poly.pdbx_seq_one_letter_code
_entity_poly.pdbx_strand_id
1 'polypeptide(L)'
;MSWSAAFDEPVALPDGRTLLTLLDAGEYIAALPKTTQQRPEWQAATEAILLVAERGGDTMLARIGMLRALNAGKPSADPAPRRKRAKSYRVIS
;
A
#
# COMPACT_ATOMS: atom_id res chain seq x y z
N MET A 1 12.23 -12.90 -14.38
CA MET A 1 11.92 -12.95 -12.93
C MET A 1 11.24 -11.64 -12.57
N SER A 2 10.02 -11.69 -12.04
CA SER A 2 9.20 -10.51 -11.74
C SER A 2 9.58 -9.80 -10.44
N TRP A 3 10.41 -10.41 -9.60
CA TRP A 3 10.97 -9.79 -8.39
C TRP A 3 11.76 -8.51 -8.66
N SER A 4 12.39 -8.40 -9.83
CA SER A 4 13.08 -7.17 -10.26
C SER A 4 12.16 -6.13 -10.89
N ALA A 5 10.83 -6.34 -10.88
CA ALA A 5 9.88 -5.35 -11.39
C ALA A 5 9.92 -4.10 -10.51
N ALA A 6 10.09 -2.95 -11.16
CA ALA A 6 10.03 -1.66 -10.50
C ALA A 6 8.58 -1.26 -10.25
N PHE A 7 8.34 -0.57 -9.14
CA PHE A 7 7.09 0.15 -8.94
C PHE A 7 7.01 1.32 -9.93
N ASP A 8 5.84 1.52 -10.54
CA ASP A 8 5.59 2.71 -11.36
C ASP A 8 5.73 4.00 -10.54
N GLU A 9 5.32 3.94 -9.26
CA GLU A 9 5.56 5.00 -8.28
C GLU A 9 6.26 4.40 -7.05
N PRO A 10 7.50 4.82 -6.73
CA PRO A 10 8.23 4.29 -5.58
C PRO A 10 7.47 4.38 -4.26
N VAL A 11 7.78 3.46 -3.34
CA VAL A 11 7.24 3.51 -1.97
C VAL A 11 8.21 4.25 -1.07
N ALA A 12 7.80 5.42 -0.55
CA ALA A 12 8.57 6.16 0.44
C ALA A 12 8.42 5.55 1.84
N LEU A 13 9.54 5.33 2.50
CA LEU A 13 9.61 4.83 3.87
C LEU A 13 9.70 5.98 4.89
N PRO A 14 9.30 5.74 6.17
CA PRO A 14 9.38 6.76 7.22
C PRO A 14 10.79 7.25 7.54
N ASP A 15 11.81 6.44 7.21
CA ASP A 15 13.23 6.76 7.42
C ASP A 15 13.85 7.56 6.25
N GLY A 16 13.04 7.92 5.25
CA GLY A 16 13.47 8.68 4.07
C GLY A 16 14.02 7.81 2.93
N ARG A 17 14.11 6.49 3.10
CA ARG A 17 14.46 5.58 2.01
C ARG A 17 13.27 5.37 1.06
N THR A 18 13.57 4.94 -0.16
CA THR A 18 12.56 4.58 -1.15
C THR A 18 12.75 3.14 -1.62
N LEU A 19 11.65 2.40 -1.71
CA LEU A 19 11.64 1.06 -2.30
C LEU A 19 11.29 1.21 -3.78
N LEU A 20 12.18 0.75 -4.65
CA LEU A 20 12.06 0.90 -6.09
C LEU A 20 11.48 -0.35 -6.72
N THR A 21 11.76 -1.53 -6.16
CA THR A 21 11.37 -2.82 -6.73
C THR A 21 10.57 -3.69 -5.77
N LEU A 22 9.90 -4.71 -6.31
CA LEU A 22 9.24 -5.75 -5.51
C LEU A 22 10.23 -6.49 -4.60
N LEU A 23 11.47 -6.70 -5.06
CA LEU A 23 12.55 -7.25 -4.25
C LEU A 23 12.87 -6.36 -3.05
N ASP A 24 13.07 -5.05 -3.27
CA ASP A 24 13.33 -4.10 -2.17
C ASP A 24 12.22 -4.15 -1.12
N ALA A 25 10.96 -4.26 -1.56
CA ALA A 25 9.82 -4.37 -0.66
C ALA A 25 9.82 -5.71 0.12
N GLY A 26 10.13 -6.82 -0.54
CA GLY A 26 10.27 -8.12 0.12
C GLY A 26 11.39 -8.14 1.16
N GLU A 27 12.56 -7.60 0.82
CA GLU A 27 13.71 -7.47 1.73
C GLU A 27 13.38 -6.57 2.93
N TYR A 28 12.68 -5.45 2.68
CA TYR A 28 12.24 -4.57 3.74
C TYR A 28 11.32 -5.28 4.74
N ILE A 29 10.32 -6.03 4.27
CA ILE A 29 9.42 -6.79 5.14
C ILE A 29 10.21 -7.85 5.93
N ALA A 30 11.11 -8.58 5.26
CA ALA A 30 11.92 -9.62 5.89
C ALA A 30 12.83 -9.08 7.01
N ALA A 31 13.27 -7.82 6.90
CA ALA A 31 14.08 -7.14 7.91
C ALA A 31 13.29 -6.65 9.14
N LEU A 32 11.95 -6.62 9.10
CA LEU A 32 11.13 -6.18 10.23
C LEU A 32 11.13 -7.20 11.38
N PRO A 33 10.86 -6.79 12.63
CA PRO A 33 10.62 -7.72 13.72
C PRO A 33 9.48 -8.70 13.40
N LYS A 34 9.61 -9.97 13.80
CA LYS A 34 8.58 -11.01 13.57
C LYS A 34 7.19 -10.60 14.07
N THR A 35 7.12 -9.90 15.20
CA THR A 35 5.87 -9.37 15.76
C THR A 35 5.19 -8.37 14.84
N THR A 36 5.97 -7.57 14.10
CA THR A 36 5.47 -6.63 13.10
C THR A 36 5.05 -7.37 11.83
N GLN A 37 5.86 -8.32 11.35
CA GLN A 37 5.55 -9.12 10.16
C GLN A 37 4.24 -9.92 10.30
N GLN A 38 3.95 -10.43 11.50
CA GLN A 38 2.74 -11.20 11.78
C GLN A 38 1.47 -10.36 11.85
N ARG A 39 1.57 -9.03 11.82
CA ARG A 39 0.36 -8.20 11.83
C ARG A 39 -0.39 -8.36 10.49
N PRO A 40 -1.73 -8.30 10.50
CA PRO A 40 -2.54 -8.50 9.29
C PRO A 40 -2.17 -7.57 8.13
N GLU A 41 -1.76 -6.34 8.42
CA GLU A 41 -1.43 -5.36 7.39
C GLU A 41 -0.12 -5.71 6.66
N TRP A 42 0.86 -6.25 7.41
CA TRP A 42 2.13 -6.72 6.86
C TRP A 42 1.99 -8.07 6.12
N GLN A 43 1.12 -8.95 6.60
CA GLN A 43 0.76 -10.18 5.88
C GLN A 43 0.08 -9.86 4.54
N ALA A 44 -0.91 -8.96 4.54
CA ALA A 44 -1.59 -8.53 3.32
C ALA A 44 -0.62 -7.86 2.32
N ALA A 45 0.34 -7.08 2.80
CA ALA A 45 1.41 -6.52 1.95
C ALA A 45 2.29 -7.62 1.34
N THR A 46 2.66 -8.62 2.13
CA THR A 46 3.45 -9.77 1.69
C THR A 46 2.73 -10.57 0.61
N GLU A 47 1.44 -10.87 0.83
CA GLU A 47 0.60 -11.56 -0.15
C GLU A 47 0.48 -10.78 -1.46
N ALA A 48 0.30 -9.45 -1.39
CA ALA A 48 0.23 -8.60 -2.56
C ALA A 48 1.55 -8.61 -3.36
N ILE A 49 2.70 -8.55 -2.68
CA ILE A 49 4.02 -8.65 -3.32
C ILE A 49 4.19 -10.01 -3.97
N LEU A 50 3.92 -11.11 -3.25
CA LEU A 50 4.02 -12.47 -3.77
C LEU A 50 3.10 -12.69 -4.98
N LEU A 51 1.88 -12.17 -4.94
CA LEU A 51 0.94 -12.30 -6.04
C LEU A 51 1.49 -11.66 -7.33
N VAL A 52 2.01 -10.44 -7.24
CA VAL A 52 2.59 -9.74 -8.40
C VAL A 52 3.92 -10.38 -8.82
N ALA A 53 4.74 -10.79 -7.86
CA ALA A 53 6.03 -11.41 -8.12
C ALA A 53 5.92 -12.80 -8.78
N GLU A 54 4.92 -13.60 -8.44
CA GLU A 54 4.76 -14.96 -8.96
C GLU A 54 3.83 -15.04 -10.17
N ARG A 55 2.75 -14.26 -10.18
CA ARG A 55 1.73 -14.32 -11.25
C ARG A 55 1.83 -13.16 -12.24
N GLY A 56 2.72 -12.20 -11.99
CA GLY A 56 2.72 -10.92 -12.68
C GLY A 56 1.51 -10.06 -12.27
N GLY A 57 1.42 -8.88 -12.86
CA GLY A 57 0.31 -7.96 -12.60
C GLY A 57 0.78 -6.54 -12.35
N ASP A 58 -0.18 -5.69 -12.00
CA ASP A 58 0.08 -4.28 -11.72
C ASP A 58 0.79 -4.12 -10.36
N THR A 59 1.97 -3.48 -10.40
CA THR A 59 2.79 -3.20 -9.21
C THR A 59 2.07 -2.29 -8.21
N MET A 60 1.03 -1.58 -8.64
CA MET A 60 0.16 -0.81 -7.77
C MET A 60 -0.51 -1.65 -6.68
N LEU A 61 -0.79 -2.93 -6.92
CA LEU A 61 -1.37 -3.80 -5.87
C LEU A 61 -0.38 -3.98 -4.71
N ALA A 62 0.87 -4.34 -5.02
CA ALA A 62 1.94 -4.48 -4.05
C ALA A 62 2.23 -3.13 -3.35
N ARG A 63 2.21 -2.03 -4.11
CA ARG A 63 2.36 -0.67 -3.57
C ARG A 63 1.29 -0.32 -2.55
N ILE A 64 0.01 -0.57 -2.86
CA ILE A 64 -1.11 -0.30 -1.95
C ILE A 64 -0.98 -1.13 -0.67
N GLY A 65 -0.57 -2.39 -0.79
CA GLY A 65 -0.26 -3.25 0.35
C GLY A 65 0.78 -2.62 1.28
N MET A 66 1.92 -2.21 0.70
CA MET A 66 2.99 -1.54 1.45
C MET A 66 2.53 -0.23 2.10
N LEU A 67 1.81 0.62 1.37
CA LEU A 67 1.31 1.88 1.93
C LEU A 67 0.31 1.67 3.07
N ARG A 68 -0.52 0.62 3.01
CA ARG A 68 -1.42 0.26 4.12
C ARG A 68 -0.64 -0.21 5.33
N ALA A 69 0.34 -1.10 5.14
CA ALA A 69 1.19 -1.61 6.22
C ALA A 69 1.98 -0.49 6.91
N LEU A 70 2.53 0.45 6.13
CA LEU A 70 3.25 1.62 6.66
C LEU A 70 2.35 2.60 7.42
N ASN A 71 1.07 2.69 7.06
CA ASN A 71 0.12 3.58 7.72
C ASN A 71 -0.64 2.93 8.89
N ALA A 72 -0.50 1.61 9.10
CA ALA A 72 -1.21 0.83 10.12
C ALA A 72 -0.90 1.21 11.59
N GLY A 73 0.08 2.09 11.83
CA GLY A 73 0.41 2.63 13.16
C GLY A 73 0.01 4.10 13.35
N LYS A 74 -0.54 4.76 12.33
CA LYS A 74 -1.02 6.13 12.44
C LYS A 74 -2.48 6.09 12.91
N PRO A 75 -2.90 6.91 13.89
CA PRO A 75 -4.32 7.13 14.11
C PRO A 75 -4.93 7.48 12.76
N SER A 76 -6.07 6.87 12.41
CA SER A 76 -6.85 7.33 11.26
C SER A 76 -6.93 8.84 11.39
N ALA A 77 -6.44 9.58 10.39
CA ALA A 77 -6.85 10.97 10.28
C ALA A 77 -8.37 10.93 10.40
N ASP A 78 -8.93 11.65 11.38
CA ASP A 78 -10.37 11.73 11.57
C ASP A 78 -10.99 11.86 10.19
N PRO A 79 -11.99 11.04 9.83
CA PRO A 79 -12.56 11.10 8.49
C PRO A 79 -13.09 12.51 8.29
N ALA A 80 -12.32 13.33 7.56
CA ALA A 80 -12.74 14.66 7.17
C ALA A 80 -14.14 14.49 6.54
N PRO A 81 -15.14 15.29 6.96
CA PRO A 81 -16.51 15.05 6.58
C PRO A 81 -16.57 14.96 5.06
N ARG A 82 -16.87 13.77 4.53
CA ARG A 82 -17.06 13.54 3.10
C ARG A 82 -18.22 14.43 2.69
N ARG A 83 -17.92 15.61 2.15
CA ARG A 83 -18.93 16.53 1.58
C ARG A 83 -19.55 15.81 0.38
N LYS A 84 -20.63 15.07 0.63
CA LYS A 84 -21.58 14.69 -0.42
C LYS A 84 -22.22 15.99 -0.90
N ARG A 85 -21.80 16.51 -2.05
CA ARG A 85 -22.60 17.52 -2.75
C ARG A 85 -23.90 16.85 -3.16
N ALA A 86 -24.99 17.14 -2.46
CA ALA A 86 -26.34 16.80 -2.91
C ALA A 86 -26.62 17.60 -4.19
N LYS A 87 -27.06 16.92 -5.25
CA LYS A 87 -27.45 17.54 -6.52
C LYS A 87 -28.85 18.12 -6.32
N SER A 88 -28.96 19.44 -6.21
CA SER A 88 -30.25 20.12 -6.18
C SER A 88 -30.83 20.17 -7.59
N TYR A 89 -31.89 19.40 -7.83
CA TYR A 89 -32.72 19.59 -9.02
C TYR A 89 -33.70 20.73 -8.71
N ARG A 90 -33.60 21.82 -9.46
CA ARG A 90 -34.60 22.89 -9.45
C ARG A 90 -35.81 22.39 -10.24
N VAL A 91 -36.94 22.18 -9.55
CA VAL A 91 -38.24 22.04 -10.21
C VAL A 91 -38.63 23.42 -10.73
N ILE A 92 -38.79 23.55 -12.04
CA ILE A 92 -39.36 24.74 -12.66
C ILE A 92 -40.87 24.51 -12.66
N SER A 93 -41.63 25.36 -11.97
CA SER A 93 -43.09 25.43 -12.00
C SER A 93 -43.56 26.34 -13.13
#